data_AF-A0A962BW65-F1
#
_entry.id   AF-A0A962BW65-F1
#
_cell.length_a   1.000
_cell.length_b   1.000
_cell.length_c   1.000
_cell.angle_alpha   90.00
_cell.angle_beta   90.00
_cell.angle_gamma   90.00
#
_symmetry.space_group_name_H-M   'P 1'
#
loop_
_entity.id
_entity.type
_entity.pdbx_description
1 polymer ?
#
loop_
_entity_poly.entity_id
_entity_poly.type
_entity_poly.pdbx_seq_one_letter_code
_entity_poly.pdbx_strand_id
1 'polypeptide(L)'
;MSALSVMLVLLLPALLGAPLLALLDGSRRGRVGYWAERIAGGWLLGVPLCGAMLRLFVSSPPMALFGASIVWLLVLAGAFWLLWWWRVRRIPASSVPATATFSGWNGLCWLLLILLVTHWLLAALQALWLPTLTWDAWTTWLGKPKAWSGADSLSSFQALQAWSAAGGEGGLTALAPHYPESVPRYLMLLVSAAGGWSSSTSHLPWLFLQPMIGVSVFAGLRRIGCQTWLALLGAYALLSMPLVDAHLSLAGYLDLWIAALLALAALALWRWRQTGERRHLLTCLLFTAALPLLKQEGAVWLLLMLATLVLLVLPSRLRWLLLGLGLLALVVGLLLGGLPIPAPGLGTVWLRWG
;
A
#
# COMPACT_ATOMS: atom_id res chain seq x y z
N MET A 1 -8.75 -12.36 23.99
CA MET A 1 -8.27 -10.97 23.71
C MET A 1 -9.46 -10.12 23.28
N SER A 2 -9.38 -8.79 23.36
CA SER A 2 -10.56 -7.89 23.24
C SER A 2 -10.68 -7.24 21.86
N ALA A 3 -11.90 -6.86 21.47
CA ALA A 3 -12.15 -6.08 20.24
C ALA A 3 -11.30 -4.79 20.16
N LEU A 4 -10.95 -4.22 21.31
CA LEU A 4 -10.06 -3.07 21.41
C LEU A 4 -8.66 -3.35 20.87
N SER A 5 -8.09 -4.54 21.13
CA SER A 5 -6.78 -4.94 20.60
C SER A 5 -6.79 -5.05 19.09
N VAL A 6 -7.85 -5.62 18.52
CA VAL A 6 -8.02 -5.73 17.06
C VAL A 6 -8.15 -4.33 16.43
N MET A 7 -8.99 -3.46 17.00
CA MET A 7 -9.12 -2.07 16.53
C MET A 7 -7.80 -1.31 16.61
N LEU A 8 -7.03 -1.48 17.69
CA LEU A 8 -5.72 -0.85 17.83
C LEU A 8 -4.77 -1.26 16.70
N VAL A 9 -4.69 -2.55 16.36
CA VAL A 9 -3.84 -3.05 15.28
C VAL A 9 -4.32 -2.58 13.90
N LEU A 10 -5.62 -2.44 13.69
CA LEU A 10 -6.18 -1.88 12.45
C LEU A 10 -5.86 -0.39 12.28
N LEU A 11 -5.79 0.37 13.38
CA LEU A 11 -5.46 1.80 13.37
C LEU A 11 -3.96 2.09 13.35
N LEU A 12 -3.14 1.13 13.78
CA LEU A 12 -1.68 1.26 13.88
C LEU A 12 -0.99 1.70 12.58
N PRO A 13 -1.36 1.16 11.39
CA PRO A 13 -0.87 1.69 10.11
C PRO A 13 -1.09 3.20 9.94
N ALA A 14 -2.27 3.71 10.27
CA ALA A 14 -2.56 5.14 10.16
C ALA A 14 -1.73 5.94 11.18
N LEU A 15 -1.59 5.45 12.40
CA LEU A 15 -0.78 6.09 13.45
C LEU A 15 0.69 6.20 13.05
N LEU A 16 1.22 5.21 12.31
CA LEU A 16 2.59 5.19 11.84
C LEU A 16 2.79 6.01 10.55
N GLY A 17 1.95 5.80 9.53
CA GLY A 17 2.14 6.40 8.21
C GLY A 17 1.63 7.84 8.09
N ALA A 18 0.56 8.23 8.78
CA ALA A 18 0.03 9.59 8.71
C ALA A 18 1.04 10.67 9.16
N PRO A 19 1.75 10.54 10.30
CA PRO A 19 2.75 11.51 10.69
C PRO A 19 3.97 11.51 9.76
N LEU A 20 4.35 10.34 9.21
CA LEU A 20 5.43 10.25 8.22
C LEU A 20 5.09 11.06 6.96
N LEU A 21 3.87 10.90 6.43
CA LEU A 21 3.41 11.74 5.34
C LEU A 21 3.40 13.20 5.77
N ALA A 22 2.80 13.53 6.93
CA ALA A 22 2.70 14.90 7.46
C ALA A 22 4.05 15.60 7.62
N LEU A 23 5.10 14.86 8.00
CA LEU A 23 6.49 15.34 8.05
C LEU A 23 7.01 15.79 6.68
N LEU A 24 6.63 15.09 5.61
CA LEU A 24 7.07 15.41 4.25
C LEU A 24 6.38 16.64 3.68
N ASP A 25 5.08 16.86 3.94
CA ASP A 25 4.31 17.90 3.24
C ASP A 25 4.51 19.30 3.83
N GLY A 26 4.90 19.43 5.09
CA GLY A 26 5.28 20.70 5.74
C GLY A 26 4.31 21.88 5.53
N SER A 27 3.08 21.61 5.07
CA SER A 27 1.98 22.56 4.96
C SER A 27 1.17 22.52 6.25
N ARG A 28 0.66 23.66 6.71
CA ARG A 28 -0.24 23.70 7.87
C ARG A 28 -1.58 23.04 7.56
N ARG A 29 -2.26 22.59 8.63
CA ARG A 29 -3.53 21.82 8.70
C ARG A 29 -4.74 22.42 7.96
N GLY A 30 -4.62 23.61 7.36
CA GLY A 30 -5.74 24.39 6.81
C GLY A 30 -6.16 24.08 5.37
N ARG A 31 -5.45 23.19 4.66
CA ARG A 31 -5.85 22.81 3.28
C ARG A 31 -6.97 21.78 3.32
N VAL A 32 -7.99 21.96 2.47
CA VAL A 32 -9.12 21.01 2.32
C VAL A 32 -8.58 19.62 1.99
N GLY A 33 -9.11 18.60 2.69
CA GLY A 33 -8.70 17.21 2.50
C GLY A 33 -7.33 16.84 3.06
N TYR A 34 -6.62 17.76 3.74
CA TYR A 34 -5.28 17.49 4.28
C TYR A 34 -5.25 16.23 5.17
N TRP A 35 -6.04 16.21 6.24
CA TRP A 35 -6.04 15.07 7.17
C TRP A 35 -6.61 13.80 6.57
N ALA A 36 -7.59 13.91 5.68
CA ALA A 36 -8.15 12.77 4.96
C ALA A 36 -7.07 12.04 4.15
N GLU A 37 -6.26 12.76 3.36
CA GLU A 37 -5.15 12.19 2.62
C GLU A 37 -4.06 11.62 3.54
N ARG A 38 -3.75 12.30 4.66
CA ARG A 38 -2.75 11.81 5.63
C ARG A 38 -3.15 10.50 6.28
N ILE A 39 -4.38 10.42 6.77
CA ILE A 39 -4.87 9.26 7.50
C ILE A 39 -5.02 8.10 6.52
N ALA A 40 -5.68 8.33 5.38
CA ALA A 40 -5.96 7.27 4.44
C ALA A 40 -4.72 6.80 3.66
N GLY A 41 -3.95 7.74 3.10
CA GLY A 41 -2.68 7.41 2.45
C GLY A 41 -1.64 6.90 3.44
N GLY A 42 -1.66 7.42 4.67
CA GLY A 42 -0.80 6.96 5.76
C GLY A 42 -1.14 5.55 6.21
N TRP A 43 -2.43 5.19 6.25
CA TRP A 43 -2.85 3.82 6.53
C TRP A 43 -2.37 2.85 5.44
N LEU A 44 -2.55 3.21 4.16
CA LEU A 44 -2.10 2.40 3.01
C LEU A 44 -0.58 2.17 3.03
N LEU A 45 0.19 3.21 3.33
CA LEU A 45 1.64 3.11 3.49
C LEU A 45 2.03 2.38 4.78
N GLY A 46 1.27 2.57 5.84
CA GLY A 46 1.55 2.06 7.17
C GLY A 46 1.47 0.54 7.26
N VAL A 47 0.60 -0.11 6.48
CA VAL A 47 0.45 -1.57 6.49
C VAL A 47 1.76 -2.28 6.12
N PRO A 48 2.38 -2.03 4.95
CA PRO A 48 3.68 -2.63 4.62
C PRO A 48 4.79 -2.17 5.57
N LEU A 49 4.75 -0.92 6.07
CA LEU A 49 5.74 -0.43 7.03
C LEU A 49 5.67 -1.17 8.38
N CYS A 50 4.48 -1.37 8.94
CA CYS A 50 4.29 -2.16 10.16
C CYS A 50 4.90 -3.56 9.97
N GLY A 51 4.59 -4.22 8.86
CA GLY A 51 5.16 -5.50 8.49
C GLY A 51 6.69 -5.53 8.42
N ALA A 52 7.27 -4.54 7.73
CA ALA A 52 8.71 -4.40 7.60
C ALA A 52 9.39 -4.13 8.95
N MET A 53 8.80 -3.29 9.81
CA MET A 53 9.31 -3.04 11.15
C MET A 53 9.24 -4.29 12.02
N LEU A 54 8.13 -5.04 11.98
CA LEU A 54 8.01 -6.31 12.70
C LEU A 54 9.11 -7.30 12.31
N ARG A 55 9.49 -7.35 11.02
CA ARG A 55 10.61 -8.19 10.57
C ARG A 55 11.94 -7.80 11.23
N LEU A 56 12.16 -6.52 11.54
CA LEU A 56 13.41 -6.04 12.15
C LEU A 56 13.46 -6.29 13.67
N PHE A 57 12.30 -6.24 14.35
CA PHE A 57 12.25 -6.24 15.81
C PHE A 57 11.71 -7.53 16.44
N VAL A 58 11.09 -8.42 15.66
CA VAL A 58 10.40 -9.62 16.18
C VAL A 58 10.93 -10.89 15.49
N SER A 59 11.77 -11.62 16.21
CA SER A 59 12.34 -12.91 15.78
C SER A 59 11.73 -14.14 16.45
N SER A 60 10.91 -13.96 17.49
CA SER A 60 10.44 -15.04 18.39
C SER A 60 8.91 -15.24 18.33
N PRO A 61 8.32 -16.23 19.04
CA PRO A 61 6.92 -16.64 18.90
C PRO A 61 5.88 -15.50 18.92
N PRO A 62 4.89 -15.54 18.02
CA PRO A 62 3.97 -14.44 17.76
C PRO A 62 2.94 -14.18 18.87
N MET A 63 2.61 -15.16 19.73
CA MET A 63 1.70 -14.93 20.87
C MET A 63 2.39 -14.22 22.04
N ALA A 64 3.63 -14.59 22.36
CA ALA A 64 4.37 -14.02 23.49
C ALA A 64 4.77 -12.55 23.28
N LEU A 65 4.95 -12.12 22.02
CA LEU A 65 5.45 -10.79 21.68
C LEU A 65 4.39 -9.83 21.13
N PHE A 66 3.11 -10.21 21.08
CA PHE A 66 2.03 -9.32 20.65
C PHE A 66 2.09 -7.96 21.38
N GLY A 67 2.19 -7.99 22.71
CA GLY A 67 2.29 -6.79 23.53
C GLY A 67 3.54 -5.96 23.23
N ALA A 68 4.72 -6.60 23.22
CA ALA A 68 5.98 -5.92 22.95
C ALA A 68 6.02 -5.29 21.54
N SER A 69 5.50 -6.00 20.54
CA SER A 69 5.43 -5.54 19.15
C SER A 69 4.57 -4.29 19.00
N ILE A 70 3.41 -4.27 19.64
CA ILE A 70 2.54 -3.09 19.67
C ILE A 70 3.24 -1.92 20.36
N VAL A 71 3.88 -2.15 21.51
CA VAL A 71 4.58 -1.09 22.24
C VAL A 71 5.66 -0.45 21.35
N TRP A 72 6.49 -1.25 20.68
CA TRP A 72 7.51 -0.73 19.76
C TRP A 72 6.92 0.10 18.62
N LEU A 73 5.86 -0.39 17.99
CA LEU A 73 5.19 0.33 16.90
C LEU A 73 4.52 1.62 17.38
N LEU A 74 3.95 1.63 18.59
CA LEU A 74 3.38 2.83 19.21
C LEU A 74 4.45 3.84 19.61
N VAL A 75 5.60 3.39 20.13
CA VAL A 75 6.75 4.26 20.43
C VAL A 75 7.26 4.93 19.15
N LEU A 76 7.41 4.15 18.07
CA LEU A 76 7.83 4.68 16.78
C LEU A 76 6.81 5.68 16.20
N ALA A 77 5.52 5.34 16.25
CA ALA A 77 4.45 6.26 15.86
C ALA A 77 4.48 7.55 16.69
N GLY A 78 4.64 7.44 18.02
CA GLY A 78 4.79 8.56 18.93
C GLY A 78 6.00 9.45 18.59
N ALA A 79 7.13 8.85 18.24
CA ALA A 79 8.31 9.55 17.79
C ALA A 79 8.05 10.33 16.49
N PHE A 80 7.39 9.74 15.49
CA PHE A 80 7.02 10.47 14.26
C PHE A 80 6.06 11.62 14.53
N TRP A 81 5.06 11.43 15.40
CA TRP A 81 4.16 12.49 15.81
C TRP A 81 4.87 13.62 16.55
N LEU A 82 5.81 13.30 17.46
CA LEU A 82 6.61 14.28 18.18
C LEU A 82 7.51 15.07 17.24
N LEU A 83 8.20 14.40 16.32
CA LEU A 83 9.02 15.04 15.30
C LEU A 83 8.19 15.96 14.40
N TRP A 84 7.00 15.50 14.00
CA TRP A 84 6.07 16.30 13.21
C TRP A 84 5.62 17.54 13.98
N TRP A 85 5.20 17.37 15.23
CA TRP A 85 4.76 18.45 16.10
C TRP A 85 5.85 19.51 16.28
N TRP A 86 7.08 19.07 16.55
CA TRP A 86 8.24 19.94 16.70
C TRP A 86 8.56 20.70 15.41
N ARG A 87 8.48 20.02 14.25
CA ARG A 87 8.70 20.65 12.94
C ARG A 87 7.62 21.69 12.63
N VAL A 88 6.34 21.38 12.86
CA VAL A 88 5.22 22.30 12.56
C VAL A 88 5.30 23.58 13.40
N ARG A 89 5.75 23.49 14.67
CA ARG A 89 5.95 24.66 15.53
C ARG A 89 6.99 25.65 14.97
N ARG A 90 7.95 25.18 14.17
CA ARG A 90 9.03 26.00 13.59
C ARG A 90 8.68 26.64 12.26
N ILE A 91 7.59 26.22 11.62
CA ILE A 91 7.20 26.78 10.31
C ILE A 91 6.42 28.07 10.60
N PRO A 92 6.89 29.24 10.11
CA PRO A 92 6.16 30.50 10.24
C PRO A 92 4.72 30.33 9.75
N ALA A 93 3.78 31.10 10.30
CA ALA A 93 2.40 31.10 9.81
C ALA A 93 2.37 31.71 8.40
N SER A 94 2.71 30.93 7.38
CA SER A 94 2.56 31.35 5.99
C SER A 94 1.07 31.36 5.65
N SER A 95 0.59 32.50 5.19
CA SER A 95 -0.72 32.73 4.56
C SER A 95 -0.79 32.02 3.21
N VAL A 96 -0.80 30.69 3.21
CA VAL A 96 -1.08 29.94 1.99
C VAL A 96 -2.56 30.15 1.66
N PRO A 97 -2.91 30.67 0.46
CA PRO A 97 -4.29 30.84 0.07
C PRO A 97 -5.03 29.51 0.12
N ALA A 98 -6.24 29.50 0.69
CA ALA A 98 -7.15 28.37 0.56
C ALA A 98 -7.63 28.32 -0.90
N THR A 99 -6.90 27.62 -1.76
CA THR A 99 -7.17 27.59 -3.21
C THR A 99 -8.41 26.79 -3.59
N ALA A 100 -8.98 26.02 -2.67
CA ALA A 100 -10.25 25.33 -2.90
C ALA A 100 -11.38 26.12 -2.26
N THR A 101 -12.20 26.77 -3.08
CA THR A 101 -13.52 27.22 -2.64
C THR A 101 -14.30 25.99 -2.17
N PHE A 102 -14.94 26.10 -1.02
CA PHE A 102 -15.84 25.07 -0.53
C PHE A 102 -17.08 25.07 -1.43
N SER A 103 -17.09 24.23 -2.47
CA SER A 103 -18.34 23.92 -3.17
C SER A 103 -19.17 23.09 -2.19
N GLY A 104 -20.28 23.65 -1.72
CA GLY A 104 -21.16 23.02 -0.73
C GLY A 104 -21.56 21.60 -1.11
N TRP A 105 -21.96 20.82 -0.10
CA TRP A 105 -22.60 19.52 -0.33
C TRP A 105 -23.93 19.74 -1.05
N ASN A 106 -24.15 19.00 -2.14
CA ASN A 106 -25.42 18.99 -2.86
C ASN A 106 -25.99 17.56 -2.87
N GLY A 107 -27.21 17.40 -3.40
CA GLY A 107 -27.88 16.09 -3.48
C GLY A 107 -27.03 15.03 -4.22
N LEU A 108 -26.30 15.42 -5.26
CA LEU A 108 -25.40 14.53 -5.98
C LEU A 108 -24.24 14.02 -5.10
N CYS A 109 -23.63 14.88 -4.29
CA CYS A 109 -22.59 14.47 -3.34
C CYS A 109 -23.13 13.43 -2.35
N TRP A 110 -24.34 13.64 -1.82
CA TRP A 110 -24.97 12.68 -0.91
C TRP A 110 -25.30 11.36 -1.59
N LEU A 111 -25.83 11.40 -2.82
CA LEU A 111 -26.09 10.20 -3.62
C LEU A 111 -24.81 9.40 -3.84
N LEU A 112 -23.73 10.04 -4.30
CA LEU A 112 -22.43 9.39 -4.52
C LEU A 112 -21.86 8.79 -3.23
N LEU A 113 -22.02 9.49 -2.09
CA LEU A 113 -21.57 8.97 -0.80
C LEU A 113 -22.39 7.74 -0.37
N ILE A 114 -23.71 7.78 -0.53
CA ILE A 114 -24.60 6.64 -0.24
C ILE A 114 -24.23 5.44 -1.11
N LEU A 115 -24.00 5.66 -2.41
CA LEU A 115 -23.56 4.59 -3.32
C LEU A 115 -22.21 3.99 -2.90
N LEU A 116 -21.23 4.83 -2.55
CA LEU A 116 -19.92 4.39 -2.06
C LEU A 116 -20.02 3.58 -0.77
N VAL A 117 -20.80 4.05 0.21
CA VAL A 117 -21.01 3.35 1.49
C VAL A 117 -21.76 2.04 1.26
N THR A 118 -22.77 2.04 0.40
CA THR A 118 -23.55 0.84 0.07
C THR A 118 -22.65 -0.20 -0.60
N HIS A 119 -21.87 0.22 -1.59
CA HIS A 119 -20.90 -0.64 -2.27
C HIS A 119 -19.89 -1.23 -1.29
N TRP A 120 -19.32 -0.40 -0.41
CA TRP A 120 -18.41 -0.86 0.63
C TRP A 120 -19.04 -1.88 1.58
N LEU A 121 -20.27 -1.64 2.05
CA LEU A 121 -20.97 -2.58 2.94
C LEU A 121 -21.20 -3.93 2.25
N LEU A 122 -21.61 -3.92 0.98
CA LEU A 122 -21.83 -5.15 0.20
C LEU A 122 -20.53 -5.93 0.00
N ALA A 123 -19.45 -5.25 -0.44
CA ALA A 123 -18.13 -5.85 -0.57
C ALA A 123 -17.61 -6.39 0.77
N ALA A 124 -17.87 -5.68 1.86
CA ALA A 124 -17.47 -6.10 3.19
C ALA A 124 -18.22 -7.34 3.68
N LEU A 125 -19.53 -7.40 3.46
CA LEU A 125 -20.32 -8.60 3.77
C LEU A 125 -19.81 -9.81 2.98
N GLN A 126 -19.53 -9.63 1.70
CA GLN A 126 -18.99 -10.69 0.85
C GLN A 126 -17.61 -11.16 1.32
N ALA A 127 -16.69 -10.23 1.62
CA ALA A 127 -15.36 -10.56 2.13
C ALA A 127 -15.39 -11.23 3.52
N LEU A 128 -16.37 -10.90 4.37
CA LEU A 128 -16.51 -11.49 5.70
C LEU A 128 -17.15 -12.89 5.69
N TRP A 129 -18.03 -13.15 4.72
CA TRP A 129 -18.76 -14.43 4.60
C TRP A 129 -18.06 -15.45 3.71
N LEU A 130 -17.32 -15.01 2.69
CA LEU A 130 -16.55 -15.93 1.87
C LEU A 130 -15.34 -16.46 2.64
N PRO A 131 -15.05 -17.76 2.57
CA PRO A 131 -13.75 -18.27 3.00
C PRO A 131 -12.66 -17.63 2.15
N THR A 132 -11.41 -17.66 2.62
CA THR A 132 -10.26 -17.30 1.79
C THR A 132 -10.24 -18.18 0.55
N LEU A 133 -10.51 -17.58 -0.61
CA LEU A 133 -10.54 -18.28 -1.88
C LEU A 133 -9.12 -18.60 -2.36
N THR A 134 -9.02 -19.60 -3.23
CA THR A 134 -7.74 -20.21 -3.63
C THR A 134 -6.87 -19.28 -4.49
N TRP A 135 -5.65 -19.74 -4.80
CA TRP A 135 -4.57 -19.04 -5.53
C TRP A 135 -3.78 -18.10 -4.63
N ASP A 136 -3.33 -16.93 -5.12
CA ASP A 136 -2.37 -16.05 -4.45
C ASP A 136 -2.73 -15.73 -2.99
N ALA A 137 -4.02 -15.48 -2.73
CA ALA A 137 -4.53 -15.21 -1.39
C ALA A 137 -4.12 -16.31 -0.41
N TRP A 138 -4.33 -17.58 -0.75
CA TRP A 138 -3.97 -18.71 0.09
C TRP A 138 -2.49 -19.08 0.00
N THR A 139 -1.92 -19.11 -1.20
CA THR A 139 -0.59 -19.66 -1.45
C THR A 139 0.55 -18.75 -1.01
N THR A 140 0.29 -17.44 -0.96
CA THR A 140 1.35 -16.43 -0.79
C THR A 140 1.10 -15.53 0.42
N TRP A 141 -0.16 -15.12 0.66
CA TRP A 141 -0.45 -14.01 1.58
C TRP A 141 -1.05 -14.45 2.92
N LEU A 142 -2.18 -15.15 2.90
CA LEU A 142 -2.92 -15.58 4.08
C LEU A 142 -2.48 -16.96 4.59
N GLY A 143 -1.88 -17.80 3.74
CA GLY A 143 -1.33 -19.09 4.17
C GLY A 143 -0.19 -18.95 5.17
N LYS A 144 0.71 -17.99 4.98
CA LYS A 144 1.84 -17.72 5.88
C LYS A 144 1.41 -17.39 7.32
N PRO A 145 0.59 -16.35 7.58
CA PRO A 145 0.14 -16.04 8.93
C PRO A 145 -0.74 -17.14 9.52
N LYS A 146 -1.51 -17.89 8.72
CA LYS A 146 -2.26 -19.06 9.20
C LYS A 146 -1.31 -20.13 9.75
N ALA A 147 -0.26 -20.47 9.01
CA ALA A 147 0.70 -21.47 9.43
C ALA A 147 1.53 -21.02 10.64
N TRP A 148 1.98 -19.76 10.67
CA TRP A 148 2.64 -19.18 11.84
C TRP A 148 1.75 -19.15 13.08
N SER A 149 0.46 -18.87 12.92
CA SER A 149 -0.50 -18.88 14.03
C SER A 149 -0.72 -20.28 14.58
N GLY A 150 -0.84 -21.30 13.72
CA GLY A 150 -1.01 -22.68 14.15
C GLY A 150 0.25 -23.29 14.80
N ALA A 151 1.43 -22.87 14.34
CA ALA A 151 2.71 -23.38 14.84
C ALA A 151 3.30 -22.55 16.00
N ASP A 152 2.63 -21.46 16.41
CA ASP A 152 3.14 -20.43 17.32
C ASP A 152 4.63 -20.09 17.09
N SER A 153 5.00 -19.93 15.81
CA SER A 153 6.39 -19.66 15.43
C SER A 153 6.44 -18.84 14.14
N LEU A 154 7.45 -17.97 14.03
CA LEU A 154 7.76 -17.23 12.80
C LEU A 154 8.78 -18.00 11.94
N SER A 155 8.53 -19.29 11.74
CA SER A 155 9.40 -20.19 10.98
C SER A 155 9.56 -19.73 9.54
N SER A 156 10.76 -19.90 8.97
CA SER A 156 11.02 -19.60 7.56
C SER A 156 10.24 -20.54 6.63
N PHE A 157 9.86 -20.01 5.47
CA PHE A 157 9.27 -20.81 4.40
C PHE A 157 10.31 -21.23 3.37
N GLN A 158 10.22 -22.47 2.92
CA GLN A 158 11.06 -23.06 1.88
C GLN A 158 10.20 -23.54 0.70
N ALA A 159 10.85 -23.71 -0.46
CA ALA A 159 10.21 -24.36 -1.59
C ALA A 159 10.02 -25.85 -1.31
N LEU A 160 8.96 -26.46 -1.85
CA LEU A 160 8.61 -27.86 -1.59
C LEU A 160 9.77 -28.82 -1.86
N GLN A 161 10.51 -28.62 -2.94
CA GLN A 161 11.64 -29.46 -3.31
C GLN A 161 12.78 -29.38 -2.28
N ALA A 162 13.10 -28.17 -1.80
CA ALA A 162 14.13 -27.96 -0.78
C ALA A 162 13.72 -28.56 0.56
N TRP A 163 12.46 -28.34 0.96
CA TRP A 163 11.89 -28.90 2.18
C TRP A 163 11.85 -30.44 2.14
N SER A 164 11.44 -31.02 1.01
CA SER A 164 11.44 -32.48 0.81
C SER A 164 12.85 -33.07 0.81
N ALA A 165 13.82 -32.40 0.20
CA ALA A 165 15.22 -32.84 0.19
C ALA A 165 15.86 -32.77 1.59
N ALA A 166 15.41 -31.84 2.43
CA ALA A 166 15.80 -31.71 3.83
C ALA A 166 15.02 -32.65 4.78
N GLY A 167 14.25 -33.62 4.26
CA GLY A 167 13.49 -34.56 5.09
C GLY A 167 12.36 -33.93 5.92
N GLY A 168 11.91 -32.73 5.54
CA GLY A 168 10.91 -31.97 6.28
C GLY A 168 11.47 -31.08 7.39
N GLU A 169 12.80 -31.03 7.54
CA GLU A 169 13.47 -30.17 8.53
C GLU A 169 13.65 -28.73 8.03
N GLY A 170 13.85 -27.79 8.96
CA GLY A 170 14.22 -26.40 8.63
C GLY A 170 13.05 -25.44 8.34
N GLY A 171 11.81 -25.79 8.71
CA GLY A 171 10.69 -24.85 8.72
C GLY A 171 9.47 -25.33 7.92
N LEU A 172 8.72 -24.39 7.37
CA LEU A 172 7.45 -24.64 6.69
C LEU A 172 7.62 -24.61 5.16
N THR A 173 6.71 -25.26 4.45
CA THR A 173 6.66 -25.22 2.98
C THR A 173 5.64 -24.20 2.48
N ALA A 174 5.97 -23.48 1.42
CA ALA A 174 5.04 -22.61 0.70
C ALA A 174 5.32 -22.66 -0.81
N LEU A 175 4.31 -22.35 -1.62
CA LEU A 175 4.46 -22.24 -3.08
C LEU A 175 5.26 -21.00 -3.49
N ALA A 176 5.17 -19.92 -2.71
CA ALA A 176 5.86 -18.66 -2.96
C ALA A 176 6.69 -18.22 -1.74
N PRO A 177 7.73 -18.99 -1.33
CA PRO A 177 8.48 -18.73 -0.11
C PRO A 177 9.23 -17.38 -0.19
N HIS A 178 9.82 -17.10 -1.35
CA HIS A 178 10.57 -15.89 -1.70
C HIS A 178 9.77 -14.57 -1.66
N TYR A 179 8.43 -14.61 -1.63
CA TYR A 179 7.62 -13.39 -1.65
C TYR A 179 7.74 -12.60 -0.32
N PRO A 180 7.71 -11.24 -0.37
CA PRO A 180 7.83 -10.38 0.79
C PRO A 180 6.86 -10.74 1.92
N GLU A 181 7.34 -10.65 3.15
CA GLU A 181 6.57 -11.06 4.33
C GLU A 181 5.93 -9.88 5.07
N SER A 182 6.02 -8.65 4.55
CA SER A 182 5.54 -7.47 5.26
C SER A 182 4.04 -7.56 5.57
N VAL A 183 3.20 -7.80 4.56
CA VAL A 183 1.75 -7.96 4.81
C VAL A 183 1.44 -9.20 5.65
N PRO A 184 1.99 -10.40 5.35
CA PRO A 184 1.86 -11.57 6.23
C PRO A 184 2.18 -11.30 7.71
N ARG A 185 3.25 -10.55 8.01
CA ARG A 185 3.65 -10.22 9.39
C ARG A 185 2.70 -9.23 10.05
N TYR A 186 2.20 -8.24 9.31
CA TYR A 186 1.14 -7.36 9.80
C TYR A 186 -0.15 -8.15 10.13
N LEU A 187 -0.53 -9.08 9.26
CA LEU A 187 -1.69 -9.96 9.49
C LEU A 187 -1.47 -10.88 10.69
N MET A 188 -0.24 -11.36 10.91
CA MET A 188 0.08 -12.13 12.11
C MET A 188 -0.17 -11.31 13.39
N LEU A 189 0.20 -10.03 13.40
CA LEU A 189 -0.09 -9.14 14.54
C LEU A 189 -1.61 -9.01 14.77
N LEU A 190 -2.40 -8.89 13.70
CA LEU A 190 -3.86 -8.79 13.77
C LEU A 190 -4.52 -10.06 14.28
N VAL A 191 -4.06 -11.22 13.79
CA VAL A 191 -4.50 -12.55 14.21
C VAL A 191 -4.14 -12.80 15.67
N SER A 192 -2.92 -12.46 16.08
CA SER A 192 -2.52 -12.48 17.49
C SER A 192 -3.42 -11.57 18.32
N ALA A 193 -3.78 -10.36 17.85
CA ALA A 193 -4.70 -9.46 18.56
C ALA A 193 -6.09 -10.06 18.81
N ALA A 194 -6.57 -10.86 17.87
CA ALA A 194 -7.85 -11.54 17.97
C ALA A 194 -7.79 -12.82 18.84
N GLY A 195 -6.59 -13.25 19.24
CA GLY A 195 -6.38 -14.45 20.06
C GLY A 195 -6.31 -15.74 19.25
N GLY A 196 -6.14 -15.67 17.93
CA GLY A 196 -6.05 -16.84 17.07
C GLY A 196 -6.54 -16.59 15.65
N TRP A 197 -6.28 -17.56 14.76
CA TRP A 197 -6.68 -17.48 13.36
C TRP A 197 -8.20 -17.51 13.20
N SER A 198 -8.74 -16.52 12.48
CA SER A 198 -10.07 -16.60 11.88
C SER A 198 -10.04 -15.96 10.50
N SER A 199 -10.76 -16.54 9.54
CA SER A 199 -10.82 -15.99 8.18
C SER A 199 -11.36 -14.57 8.19
N SER A 200 -12.46 -14.32 8.92
CA SER A 200 -13.08 -13.00 9.02
C SER A 200 -12.15 -11.93 9.60
N THR A 201 -11.37 -12.25 10.65
CA THR A 201 -10.38 -11.32 11.21
C THR A 201 -9.26 -11.05 10.21
N SER A 202 -8.75 -12.09 9.54
CA SER A 202 -7.65 -11.95 8.58
C SER A 202 -8.03 -11.10 7.36
N HIS A 203 -9.33 -11.01 7.03
CA HIS A 203 -9.85 -10.21 5.92
C HIS A 203 -10.09 -8.74 6.28
N LEU A 204 -10.06 -8.35 7.58
CA LEU A 204 -10.37 -6.98 8.00
C LEU A 204 -9.55 -5.90 7.28
N PRO A 205 -8.25 -6.07 6.98
CA PRO A 205 -7.50 -5.05 6.24
C PRO A 205 -8.09 -4.76 4.85
N TRP A 206 -8.64 -5.76 4.15
CA TRP A 206 -9.29 -5.54 2.86
C TRP A 206 -10.60 -4.75 3.01
N LEU A 207 -11.30 -4.86 4.15
CA LEU A 207 -12.46 -4.03 4.44
C LEU A 207 -12.09 -2.55 4.59
N PHE A 208 -10.93 -2.27 5.17
CA PHE A 208 -10.42 -0.90 5.30
C PHE A 208 -9.77 -0.40 4.01
N LEU A 209 -9.30 -1.28 3.14
CA LEU A 209 -8.63 -0.90 1.90
C LEU A 209 -9.51 -0.03 1.00
N GLN A 210 -10.75 -0.43 0.74
CA GLN A 210 -11.69 0.33 -0.12
C GLN A 210 -11.93 1.77 0.37
N PRO A 211 -12.37 2.02 1.63
CA PRO A 211 -12.58 3.39 2.09
C PRO A 211 -11.27 4.17 2.14
N MET A 212 -10.13 3.54 2.43
CA MET A 212 -8.84 4.25 2.43
C MET A 212 -8.41 4.65 1.01
N ILE A 213 -8.64 3.82 -0.02
CA ILE A 213 -8.43 4.21 -1.42
C ILE A 213 -9.36 5.36 -1.79
N GLY A 214 -10.67 5.22 -1.52
CA GLY A 214 -11.67 6.22 -1.86
C GLY A 214 -11.39 7.58 -1.21
N VAL A 215 -11.08 7.59 0.08
CA VAL A 215 -10.73 8.81 0.82
C VAL A 215 -9.42 9.41 0.30
N SER A 216 -8.42 8.60 -0.03
CA SER A 216 -7.15 9.11 -0.55
C SER A 216 -7.30 9.74 -1.94
N VAL A 217 -8.09 9.13 -2.81
CA VAL A 217 -8.40 9.68 -4.15
C VAL A 217 -9.23 10.93 -4.03
N PHE A 218 -10.31 10.90 -3.25
CA PHE A 218 -11.14 12.09 -2.98
C PHE A 218 -10.27 13.24 -2.46
N ALA A 219 -9.46 13.00 -1.43
CA ALA A 219 -8.60 14.02 -0.84
C ALA A 219 -7.53 14.51 -1.82
N GLY A 220 -6.91 13.61 -2.59
CA GLY A 220 -5.95 13.95 -3.65
C GLY A 220 -6.57 14.88 -4.70
N LEU A 221 -7.76 14.54 -5.20
CA LEU A 221 -8.52 15.36 -6.15
C LEU A 221 -8.94 16.71 -5.56
N ARG A 222 -9.33 16.77 -4.28
CA ARG A 222 -9.60 18.05 -3.60
C ARG A 222 -8.34 18.90 -3.47
N ARG A 223 -7.17 18.30 -3.25
CA ARG A 223 -5.89 19.03 -3.10
C ARG A 223 -5.34 19.61 -4.39
N ILE A 224 -5.75 19.09 -5.55
CA ILE A 224 -5.44 19.67 -6.87
C ILE A 224 -6.50 20.67 -7.34
N GLY A 225 -7.54 20.94 -6.55
CA GLY A 225 -8.56 21.95 -6.81
C GLY A 225 -9.85 21.45 -7.47
N CYS A 226 -10.04 20.14 -7.67
CA CYS A 226 -11.30 19.61 -8.20
C CYS A 226 -12.45 19.88 -7.22
N GLN A 227 -13.65 20.21 -7.71
CA GLN A 227 -14.86 20.44 -6.91
C GLN A 227 -15.26 19.17 -6.12
N THR A 228 -16.04 19.34 -5.04
CA THR A 228 -16.41 18.23 -4.13
C THR A 228 -17.10 17.08 -4.85
N TRP A 229 -18.10 17.37 -5.68
CA TRP A 229 -18.85 16.34 -6.41
C TRP A 229 -17.96 15.62 -7.44
N LEU A 230 -17.03 16.32 -8.10
CA LEU A 230 -16.13 15.73 -9.09
C LEU A 230 -15.09 14.83 -8.40
N ALA A 231 -14.61 15.22 -7.23
CA ALA A 231 -13.74 14.38 -6.42
C ALA A 231 -14.46 13.11 -5.92
N LEU A 232 -15.72 13.22 -5.51
CA LEU A 232 -16.56 12.06 -5.15
C LEU A 232 -16.86 11.19 -6.37
N LEU A 233 -17.15 11.78 -7.52
CA LEU A 233 -17.38 11.06 -8.76
C LEU A 233 -16.14 10.29 -9.19
N GLY A 234 -14.94 10.89 -9.06
CA GLY A 234 -13.67 10.20 -9.32
C GLY A 234 -13.42 9.04 -8.37
N ALA A 235 -13.70 9.21 -7.07
CA ALA A 235 -13.59 8.13 -6.09
C ALA A 235 -14.62 7.00 -6.38
N TYR A 236 -15.87 7.36 -6.70
CA TYR A 236 -16.91 6.42 -7.08
C TYR A 236 -16.53 5.65 -8.35
N ALA A 237 -16.17 6.36 -9.43
CA ALA A 237 -15.83 5.75 -10.71
C ALA A 237 -14.65 4.78 -10.61
N LEU A 238 -13.64 5.07 -9.78
CA LEU A 238 -12.54 4.15 -9.51
C LEU A 238 -13.02 2.92 -8.72
N LEU A 239 -13.72 3.14 -7.62
CA LEU A 239 -14.10 2.05 -6.73
C LEU A 239 -15.16 1.15 -7.35
N SER A 240 -16.03 1.68 -8.22
CA SER A 240 -17.04 0.92 -8.96
C SER A 240 -16.50 0.18 -10.18
N MET A 241 -15.19 0.24 -10.46
CA MET A 241 -14.61 -0.53 -11.56
C MET A 241 -14.73 -2.03 -11.26
N PRO A 242 -15.20 -2.87 -12.21
CA PRO A 242 -15.35 -4.31 -11.98
C PRO A 242 -14.06 -4.99 -11.50
N LEU A 243 -12.91 -4.54 -11.99
CA LEU A 243 -11.61 -5.08 -11.56
C LEU A 243 -11.29 -4.75 -10.10
N VAL A 244 -11.62 -3.53 -9.65
CA VAL A 244 -11.43 -3.13 -8.24
C VAL A 244 -12.39 -3.89 -7.35
N ASP A 245 -13.66 -4.01 -7.76
CA ASP A 245 -14.69 -4.76 -7.05
C ASP A 245 -14.32 -6.24 -6.85
N ALA A 246 -13.79 -6.90 -7.89
CA ALA A 246 -13.32 -8.27 -7.80
C ALA A 246 -12.21 -8.44 -6.74
N HIS A 247 -11.24 -7.51 -6.68
CA HIS A 247 -10.14 -7.58 -5.70
C HIS A 247 -10.57 -7.22 -4.26
N LEU A 248 -11.68 -6.50 -4.10
CA LEU A 248 -12.24 -6.18 -2.80
C LEU A 248 -13.10 -7.32 -2.27
N SER A 249 -13.89 -7.93 -3.14
CA SER A 249 -14.74 -9.09 -2.84
C SER A 249 -13.92 -10.36 -2.54
N LEU A 250 -12.73 -10.47 -3.14
CA LEU A 250 -11.77 -11.55 -2.91
C LEU A 250 -10.68 -11.08 -1.96
N ALA A 251 -10.96 -11.06 -0.66
CA ALA A 251 -9.94 -10.70 0.33
C ALA A 251 -8.72 -11.64 0.25
N GLY A 252 -7.53 -11.06 0.33
CA GLY A 252 -6.27 -11.80 0.30
C GLY A 252 -5.32 -11.42 -0.84
N TYR A 253 -5.81 -10.75 -1.89
CA TYR A 253 -4.96 -10.32 -3.02
C TYR A 253 -4.26 -8.98 -2.74
N LEU A 254 -2.99 -8.85 -3.15
CA LEU A 254 -2.18 -7.64 -2.92
C LEU A 254 -2.10 -6.68 -4.13
N ASP A 255 -2.63 -7.07 -5.27
CA ASP A 255 -2.55 -6.30 -6.51
C ASP A 255 -3.23 -4.92 -6.38
N LEU A 256 -4.37 -4.87 -5.68
CA LEU A 256 -5.07 -3.61 -5.39
C LEU A 256 -4.26 -2.70 -4.44
N TRP A 257 -3.45 -3.26 -3.54
CA TRP A 257 -2.58 -2.49 -2.66
C TRP A 257 -1.45 -1.81 -3.45
N ILE A 258 -0.85 -2.54 -4.40
CA ILE A 258 0.15 -1.97 -5.32
C ILE A 258 -0.48 -0.85 -6.13
N ALA A 259 -1.65 -1.10 -6.73
CA ALA A 259 -2.36 -0.11 -7.53
C ALA A 259 -2.67 1.16 -6.71
N ALA A 260 -3.12 1.01 -5.46
CA ALA A 260 -3.39 2.12 -4.56
C ALA A 260 -2.14 2.95 -4.27
N LEU A 261 -1.03 2.32 -3.84
CA LEU A 261 0.22 3.04 -3.56
C LEU A 261 0.80 3.70 -4.81
N LEU A 262 0.72 3.03 -5.96
CA LEU A 262 1.17 3.57 -7.24
C LEU A 262 0.34 4.79 -7.66
N ALA A 263 -0.99 4.75 -7.47
CA ALA A 263 -1.86 5.90 -7.74
C ALA A 263 -1.53 7.09 -6.84
N LEU A 264 -1.25 6.86 -5.55
CA LEU A 264 -0.80 7.92 -4.64
C LEU A 264 0.57 8.46 -5.00
N ALA A 265 1.49 7.60 -5.45
CA ALA A 265 2.78 8.03 -5.99
C ALA A 265 2.61 8.90 -7.23
N ALA A 266 1.71 8.54 -8.15
CA ALA A 266 1.41 9.32 -9.35
C ALA A 266 0.75 10.67 -9.03
N LEU A 267 -0.18 10.72 -8.07
CA LEU A 267 -0.77 11.98 -7.59
C LEU A 267 0.29 12.88 -6.95
N ALA A 268 1.18 12.34 -6.13
CA ALA A 268 2.30 13.08 -5.55
C ALA A 268 3.26 13.59 -6.64
N LEU A 269 3.57 12.76 -7.64
CA LEU A 269 4.39 13.14 -8.80
C LEU A 269 3.78 14.31 -9.58
N TRP A 270 2.48 14.24 -9.87
CA TRP A 270 1.77 15.29 -10.56
C TRP A 270 1.83 16.62 -9.80
N ARG A 271 1.67 16.58 -8.48
CA ARG A 271 1.76 17.77 -7.64
C ARG A 271 3.16 18.35 -7.57
N TRP A 272 4.19 17.50 -7.56
CA TRP A 272 5.57 17.95 -7.73
C TRP A 272 5.76 18.66 -9.07
N ARG A 273 5.22 18.11 -10.17
CA ARG A 273 5.29 18.74 -11.50
C ARG A 273 4.57 20.08 -11.57
N GLN A 274 3.45 20.25 -10.87
CA GLN A 274 2.73 21.53 -10.83
C GLN A 274 3.43 22.58 -9.97
N THR A 275 3.98 22.20 -8.82
CA THR A 275 4.44 23.14 -7.78
C THR A 275 5.96 23.30 -7.73
N GLY A 276 6.72 22.35 -8.26
CA GLY A 276 8.17 22.26 -8.09
C GLY A 276 8.64 21.89 -6.67
N GLU A 277 7.73 21.72 -5.70
CA GLU A 277 8.09 21.45 -4.31
C GLU A 277 8.67 20.04 -4.12
N ARG A 278 9.94 19.96 -3.70
CA ARG A 278 10.65 18.68 -3.46
C ARG A 278 9.93 17.73 -2.50
N ARG A 279 9.07 18.25 -1.63
CA ARG A 279 8.25 17.50 -0.69
C ARG A 279 7.33 16.50 -1.36
N HIS A 280 6.69 16.90 -2.47
CA HIS A 280 5.82 16.04 -3.25
C HIS A 280 6.61 14.95 -3.97
N LEU A 281 7.84 15.24 -4.40
CA LEU A 281 8.75 14.23 -4.95
C LEU A 281 9.15 13.21 -3.87
N LEU A 282 9.49 13.64 -2.66
CA LEU A 282 9.79 12.73 -1.55
C LEU A 282 8.59 11.84 -1.20
N THR A 283 7.37 12.39 -1.20
CA THR A 283 6.14 11.59 -1.01
C THR A 283 5.95 10.56 -2.11
N CYS A 284 6.20 10.93 -3.37
CA CYS A 284 6.16 10.00 -4.50
C CYS A 284 7.17 8.86 -4.31
N LEU A 285 8.42 9.20 -3.99
CA LEU A 285 9.47 8.22 -3.74
C LEU A 285 9.14 7.30 -2.57
N LEU A 286 8.55 7.83 -1.48
CA LEU A 286 8.15 7.05 -0.32
C LEU A 286 7.09 6.00 -0.65
N PHE A 287 6.01 6.39 -1.35
CA PHE A 287 4.99 5.43 -1.78
C PHE A 287 5.56 4.38 -2.73
N THR A 288 6.42 4.81 -3.65
CA THR A 288 7.05 3.92 -4.64
C THR A 288 8.01 2.93 -3.99
N ALA A 289 8.79 3.37 -3.00
CA ALA A 289 9.72 2.52 -2.25
C ALA A 289 9.00 1.49 -1.36
N ALA A 290 7.73 1.69 -1.06
CA ALA A 290 6.92 0.72 -0.32
C ALA A 290 6.37 -0.42 -1.21
N LEU A 291 6.35 -0.27 -2.55
CA LEU A 291 5.82 -1.29 -3.46
C LEU A 291 6.52 -2.65 -3.33
N PRO A 292 7.87 -2.74 -3.29
CA PRO A 292 8.57 -4.03 -3.13
C PRO A 292 8.31 -4.71 -1.78
N LEU A 293 7.82 -3.97 -0.78
CA LEU A 293 7.46 -4.53 0.52
C LEU A 293 6.15 -5.32 0.47
N LEU A 294 5.29 -5.04 -0.52
CA LEU A 294 4.01 -5.71 -0.73
C LEU A 294 4.19 -6.97 -1.58
N LYS A 295 4.77 -6.82 -2.77
CA LYS A 295 4.84 -7.85 -3.81
C LYS A 295 6.18 -7.74 -4.54
N GLN A 296 6.68 -8.83 -5.10
CA GLN A 296 7.95 -8.80 -5.85
C GLN A 296 7.84 -7.93 -7.10
N GLU A 297 6.70 -7.99 -7.77
CA GLU A 297 6.31 -7.17 -8.91
C GLU A 297 6.32 -5.68 -8.55
N GLY A 298 6.17 -5.34 -7.26
CA GLY A 298 6.36 -3.99 -6.75
C GLY A 298 7.75 -3.41 -7.03
N ALA A 299 8.79 -4.24 -7.16
CA ALA A 299 10.12 -3.81 -7.60
C ALA A 299 10.12 -3.34 -9.06
N VAL A 300 9.38 -4.01 -9.94
CA VAL A 300 9.22 -3.58 -11.34
C VAL A 300 8.54 -2.21 -11.39
N TRP A 301 7.45 -2.03 -10.64
CA TRP A 301 6.75 -0.75 -10.57
C TRP A 301 7.62 0.38 -9.99
N LEU A 302 8.48 0.07 -9.00
CA LEU A 302 9.47 1.01 -8.49
C LEU A 302 10.43 1.46 -9.59
N LEU A 303 11.00 0.53 -10.35
CA LEU A 303 11.92 0.85 -11.44
C LEU A 303 11.26 1.68 -12.54
N LEU A 304 10.02 1.33 -12.92
CA LEU A 304 9.24 2.10 -13.90
C LEU A 304 8.99 3.54 -13.43
N MET A 305 8.67 3.73 -12.15
CA MET A 305 8.48 5.06 -11.58
C MET A 305 9.79 5.85 -11.50
N LEU A 306 10.91 5.21 -11.11
CA LEU A 306 12.23 5.84 -11.14
C LEU A 306 12.66 6.22 -12.55
N ALA A 307 12.44 5.37 -13.54
CA ALA A 307 12.67 5.68 -14.94
C ALA A 307 11.82 6.88 -15.40
N THR A 308 10.54 6.91 -15.01
CA THR A 308 9.65 8.04 -15.27
C THR A 308 10.18 9.34 -14.67
N LEU A 309 10.67 9.30 -13.42
CA LEU A 309 11.29 10.44 -12.75
C LEU A 309 12.53 10.95 -13.48
N VAL A 310 13.41 10.03 -13.90
CA VAL A 310 14.60 10.38 -14.68
C VAL A 310 14.17 11.07 -15.98
N LEU A 311 13.26 10.47 -16.75
CA LEU A 311 12.77 11.05 -18.01
C LEU A 311 12.17 12.45 -17.82
N LEU A 312 11.47 12.70 -16.71
CA LEU A 312 10.87 14.01 -16.40
C LEU A 312 11.90 15.11 -16.12
N VAL A 313 13.08 14.76 -15.58
CA VAL A 313 14.17 15.71 -15.27
C VAL A 313 15.09 15.95 -16.48
N LEU A 314 15.20 14.98 -17.39
CA LEU A 314 16.09 15.09 -18.54
C LEU A 314 15.66 16.17 -19.55
N PRO A 315 16.63 16.83 -20.23
CA PRO A 315 16.37 17.69 -21.38
C PRO A 315 15.63 16.95 -22.50
N SER A 316 14.81 17.66 -23.29
CA SER A 316 13.97 17.05 -24.32
C SER A 316 14.75 16.16 -25.30
N ARG A 317 15.93 16.61 -25.75
CA ARG A 317 16.79 15.87 -26.67
C ARG A 317 17.20 14.51 -26.11
N LEU A 318 17.69 14.48 -24.87
CA LEU A 318 18.15 13.25 -24.23
C LEU A 318 16.98 12.33 -23.88
N ARG A 319 15.82 12.89 -23.51
CA ARG A 319 14.58 12.12 -23.30
C ARG A 319 14.16 11.37 -24.55
N TRP A 320 14.08 12.04 -25.70
CA TRP A 320 13.69 11.40 -26.96
C TRP A 320 14.73 10.41 -27.45
N LEU A 321 16.03 10.69 -27.24
CA LEU A 321 17.09 9.74 -27.54
C LEU A 321 16.94 8.45 -26.72
N LEU A 322 16.74 8.55 -25.39
CA LEU A 322 16.57 7.37 -24.54
C LEU A 322 15.30 6.58 -24.87
N LEU A 323 14.19 7.26 -25.16
CA LEU A 323 12.96 6.59 -25.60
C LEU A 323 13.16 5.88 -26.95
N GLY A 324 13.85 6.52 -27.89
CA GLY A 324 14.20 5.93 -29.18
C GLY A 324 15.11 4.71 -29.05
N LEU A 325 16.16 4.81 -28.22
CA LEU A 325 17.06 3.69 -27.93
C LEU A 325 16.35 2.54 -27.22
N GLY A 326 15.46 2.84 -26.26
CA GLY A 326 14.67 1.83 -25.57
C GLY A 326 13.71 1.09 -26.51
N LEU A 327 13.03 1.83 -27.40
CA LEU A 327 12.16 1.24 -28.42
C LEU A 327 12.97 0.41 -29.42
N LEU A 328 14.12 0.92 -29.87
CA LEU A 328 15.00 0.20 -30.79
C LEU A 328 15.50 -1.11 -30.16
N ALA A 329 15.95 -1.07 -28.91
CA ALA A 329 16.40 -2.26 -28.18
C ALA A 329 15.27 -3.30 -28.05
N LEU A 330 14.05 -2.85 -27.74
CA LEU A 330 12.87 -3.70 -27.67
C LEU A 330 12.57 -4.37 -29.02
N VAL A 331 12.54 -3.60 -30.10
CA VAL A 331 12.27 -4.11 -31.46
C VAL A 331 13.36 -5.08 -31.92
N VAL A 332 14.64 -4.70 -31.80
CA VAL A 332 15.76 -5.56 -32.18
C VAL A 332 15.72 -6.87 -31.40
N GLY A 333 15.50 -6.78 -30.08
CA GLY A 333 15.47 -7.97 -29.26
C GLY A 333 14.25 -8.88 -29.50
N LEU A 334 13.10 -8.32 -29.87
CA LEU A 334 11.97 -9.11 -30.38
C LEU A 334 12.29 -9.80 -31.70
N LEU A 335 12.97 -9.11 -32.63
CA LEU A 335 13.40 -9.68 -33.92
C LEU A 335 14.46 -10.79 -33.77
N LEU A 336 15.29 -10.73 -32.72
CA LEU A 336 16.33 -11.73 -32.43
C LEU A 336 15.82 -12.95 -31.64
N GLY A 337 14.49 -13.18 -31.58
CA GLY A 337 13.89 -14.34 -30.93
C GLY A 337 13.61 -14.18 -29.43
N GLY A 338 13.82 -12.97 -28.91
CA GLY A 338 13.41 -12.55 -27.58
C GLY A 338 14.51 -11.91 -26.75
N LEU A 339 14.10 -11.11 -25.76
CA LEU A 339 14.99 -10.43 -24.83
C LEU A 339 14.97 -11.10 -23.46
N PRO A 340 16.11 -11.59 -22.95
CA PRO A 340 16.25 -11.86 -21.53
C PRO A 340 16.38 -10.54 -20.79
N ILE A 341 15.32 -10.14 -20.10
CA ILE A 341 15.30 -8.93 -19.27
C ILE A 341 15.50 -9.36 -17.82
N PRO A 342 16.66 -9.07 -17.20
CA PRO A 342 16.82 -9.27 -15.77
C PRO A 342 15.88 -8.29 -15.04
N ALA A 343 14.83 -8.83 -14.43
CA ALA A 343 13.85 -8.09 -13.67
C ALA A 343 14.12 -8.31 -12.17
N PRO A 344 14.47 -7.26 -11.41
CA PRO A 344 14.69 -7.38 -9.97
C PRO A 344 13.48 -8.00 -9.27
N GLY A 345 13.72 -9.09 -8.54
CA GLY A 345 12.68 -9.85 -7.84
C GLY A 345 12.00 -10.95 -8.67
N LEU A 346 12.05 -10.89 -10.01
CA LEU A 346 11.41 -11.89 -10.90
C LEU A 346 12.42 -12.80 -11.63
N GLY A 347 13.72 -12.53 -11.49
CA GLY A 347 14.75 -13.25 -12.22
C GLY A 347 14.85 -12.77 -13.67
N THR A 348 15.11 -13.67 -14.62
CA THR A 348 15.20 -13.30 -16.03
C THR A 348 13.87 -13.54 -16.72
N VAL A 349 13.20 -12.46 -17.14
CA VAL A 349 11.96 -12.53 -17.92
C VAL A 349 12.31 -12.59 -19.39
N TRP A 350 11.78 -13.59 -20.10
CA TRP A 350 11.99 -13.74 -21.53
C TRP A 350 10.85 -13.08 -22.29
N LEU A 351 11.18 -11.98 -22.98
CA LEU A 351 10.23 -11.23 -23.79
C LEU A 351 10.40 -11.65 -25.25
N ARG A 352 9.63 -12.65 -25.70
CA ARG A 352 9.68 -13.21 -27.06
C ARG A 352 8.31 -13.12 -27.73
N TRP A 353 8.29 -13.07 -29.06
CA TRP A 353 7.07 -13.20 -29.86
C TRP A 353 7.15 -14.54 -30.60
N GLY A 354 6.19 -15.44 -30.35
CA GLY A 354 6.24 -16.85 -30.75
C GLY A 354 5.51 -17.72 -29.74
#